data_AF-A0A7V9JG48-F1
#
_entry.id   AF-A0A7V9JG48-F1
#
_cell.length_a   1.000
_cell.length_b   1.000
_cell.length_c   1.000
_cell.angle_alpha   90.00
_cell.angle_beta   90.00
_cell.angle_gamma   90.00
#
_symmetry.space_group_name_H-M   'P 1'
#
loop_
_entity.id
_entity.type
_entity.pdbx_description
1 polymer ?
#
loop_
_entity_poly.entity_id
_entity_poly.type
_entity_poly.pdbx_seq_one_letter_code
_entity_poly.pdbx_strand_id
1 'polypeptide(L)'
;MEASSSTVDLEVRSLGPADNGFELRLMMEFFAHSLDAHTNFELVQTLLNVFLRAHGDVLVEMPELMRLAQQLLVKQRRAWDRLAAMCQHNLCLVHHVSGIQA
;
A
#
# COMPACT_ATOMS: atom_id res chain seq x y z
N MET A 1 19.70 2.84 -9.95
CA MET A 1 20.31 2.22 -8.77
C MET A 1 19.24 1.32 -8.17
N GLU A 2 19.27 0.02 -8.47
CA GLU A 2 18.32 -0.93 -7.87
C GLU A 2 18.79 -1.19 -6.44
N ALA A 3 18.08 -0.61 -5.47
CA ALA A 3 18.30 -0.94 -4.06
C ALA A 3 17.87 -2.39 -3.82
N SER A 4 18.67 -3.16 -3.09
CA SER A 4 18.28 -4.53 -2.73
C SER A 4 17.08 -4.49 -1.79
N SER A 5 16.27 -5.56 -1.79
CA SER A 5 15.08 -5.67 -0.92
C SER A 5 15.42 -5.45 0.57
N SER A 6 16.61 -5.83 1.02
CA SER A 6 17.08 -5.61 2.39
C SER A 6 17.40 -4.14 2.69
N THR A 7 17.96 -3.41 1.74
CA THR A 7 18.24 -1.98 1.90
C THR A 7 16.92 -1.22 2.03
N VAL A 8 15.94 -1.52 1.17
CA VAL A 8 14.64 -0.86 1.23
C VAL A 8 13.91 -1.17 2.55
N ASP A 9 13.96 -2.41 3.04
CA ASP A 9 13.37 -2.75 4.34
C ASP A 9 14.02 -1.97 5.49
N LEU A 10 15.35 -1.82 5.47
CA LEU A 10 16.08 -1.05 6.47
C LEU A 10 15.65 0.43 6.45
N GLU A 11 15.60 1.06 5.27
CA GLU A 11 15.20 2.47 5.11
C GLU A 11 13.76 2.71 5.61
N VAL A 12 12.83 1.81 5.30
CA VAL A 12 11.44 1.92 5.78
C VAL A 12 11.36 1.80 7.31
N ARG A 13 12.17 0.92 7.90
CA ARG A 13 12.23 0.72 9.36
C ARG A 13 12.93 1.84 10.10
N SER A 14 13.88 2.52 9.46
CA SER A 14 14.65 3.60 10.09
C SER A 14 13.90 4.93 10.20
N LEU A 15 12.75 5.08 9.53
CA LEU A 15 11.91 6.26 9.66
C LEU A 15 11.49 6.46 11.12
N GLY A 16 11.56 7.70 11.61
CA GLY A 16 11.33 8.01 13.01
C GLY A 16 10.10 8.86 13.29
N PRO A 17 9.60 8.87 14.54
CA PRO A 17 8.58 9.82 15.00
C PRO A 17 9.11 11.23 15.26
N ALA A 18 10.38 11.51 14.93
CA ALA A 18 10.98 12.83 15.10
C ALA A 18 10.20 13.92 14.35
N ASP A 19 10.34 15.17 14.81
CA ASP A 19 9.66 16.34 14.24
C ASP A 19 8.14 16.13 14.10
N ASN A 20 7.53 15.63 15.18
CA ASN A 20 6.11 15.29 15.25
C ASN A 20 5.72 14.24 14.19
N GLY A 21 6.59 13.30 13.81
CA GLY A 21 6.33 12.26 12.82
C GLY A 21 6.36 12.77 11.37
N PHE A 22 7.23 13.72 11.06
CA PHE A 22 7.34 14.31 9.72
C PHE A 22 7.66 13.26 8.63
N GLU A 23 8.64 12.40 8.88
CA GLU A 23 9.02 11.34 7.94
C GLU A 23 7.89 10.33 7.71
N LEU A 24 7.18 9.96 8.79
CA LEU A 24 6.03 9.06 8.71
C LEU A 24 4.90 9.66 7.85
N ARG A 25 4.63 10.97 8.00
CA ARG A 25 3.65 11.68 7.14
C ARG A 25 4.06 11.64 5.68
N LEU A 26 5.31 11.97 5.37
CA LEU A 26 5.82 11.97 4.00
C LEU A 26 5.71 10.58 3.36
N MET A 27 6.04 9.52 4.11
CA MET A 27 5.90 8.15 3.62
C MET A 27 4.45 7.78 3.33
N MET A 28 3.51 8.23 4.18
CA MET A 28 2.08 8.02 3.96
C MET A 28 1.53 8.81 2.77
N GLU A 29 2.02 10.02 2.54
CA GLU A 29 1.71 10.82 1.35
C GLU A 29 2.25 10.16 0.07
N PHE A 30 3.47 9.61 0.14
CA PHE A 30 4.04 8.79 -0.93
C PHE A 30 3.12 7.61 -1.28
N PHE A 31 2.68 6.82 -0.28
CA PHE A 31 1.75 5.72 -0.52
C PHE A 31 0.43 6.19 -1.14
N ALA A 32 -0.14 7.29 -0.63
CA ALA A 32 -1.38 7.83 -1.16
C ALA A 32 -1.24 8.23 -2.64
N HIS A 33 -0.14 8.89 -3.00
CA HIS A 33 0.16 9.28 -4.36
C HIS A 33 0.38 8.06 -5.27
N SER A 34 1.15 7.07 -4.82
CA SER A 34 1.41 5.85 -5.61
C SER A 34 0.14 5.02 -5.84
N LEU A 35 -0.77 4.96 -4.87
CA LEU A 35 -2.07 4.28 -5.04
C LEU A 35 -2.94 4.97 -6.09
N ASP A 36 -2.97 6.32 -6.10
CA ASP A 36 -3.71 7.08 -7.10
C ASP A 36 -3.05 7.01 -8.50
N ALA A 37 -1.75 6.75 -8.57
CA ALA A 37 -1.02 6.57 -9.85
C ALA A 37 -1.36 5.24 -10.54
N HIS A 38 -1.95 4.27 -9.83
CA HIS A 38 -2.30 2.93 -10.34
C HIS A 38 -1.10 2.17 -10.95
N THR A 39 0.10 2.41 -10.46
CA THR A 39 1.33 1.72 -10.89
C THR A 39 1.99 1.01 -9.72
N ASN A 40 2.71 -0.08 -10.00
CA ASN A 40 3.50 -0.82 -9.03
C ASN A 40 2.74 -1.21 -7.75
N PHE A 41 1.44 -1.57 -7.89
CA PHE A 41 0.55 -1.80 -6.74
C PHE A 41 1.12 -2.81 -5.74
N GLU A 42 1.66 -3.94 -6.21
CA GLU A 42 2.25 -4.97 -5.35
C GLU A 42 3.44 -4.44 -4.53
N LEU A 43 4.31 -3.66 -5.15
CA LEU A 43 5.44 -3.02 -4.47
C LEU A 43 4.94 -2.05 -3.40
N VAL A 44 3.99 -1.18 -3.75
CA VAL A 44 3.40 -0.21 -2.81
C VAL A 44 2.73 -0.93 -1.64
N GLN A 45 1.98 -2.00 -1.88
CA GLN A 45 1.36 -2.81 -0.81
C GLN A 45 2.40 -3.48 0.08
N THR A 46 3.49 -3.99 -0.51
CA THR A 46 4.58 -4.62 0.24
C THR A 46 5.26 -3.62 1.16
N LEU A 47 5.61 -2.43 0.64
CA LEU A 47 6.21 -1.35 1.43
C LEU A 47 5.26 -0.83 2.51
N LEU A 48 3.97 -0.67 2.18
CA LEU A 48 2.94 -0.27 3.13
C LEU A 48 2.82 -1.30 4.27
N ASN A 49 2.88 -2.61 3.97
CA ASN A 49 2.85 -3.66 4.99
C ASN A 49 4.05 -3.55 5.94
N VAL A 50 5.27 -3.42 5.40
CA VAL A 50 6.49 -3.26 6.20
C VAL A 50 6.39 -2.00 7.07
N PHE A 51 5.97 -0.88 6.50
CA PHE A 51 5.79 0.38 7.21
C PHE A 51 4.80 0.27 8.37
N LEU A 52 3.62 -0.31 8.14
CA LEU A 52 2.60 -0.47 9.19
C LEU A 52 3.05 -1.45 10.28
N ARG A 53 3.83 -2.47 9.94
CA ARG A 53 4.40 -3.39 10.94
C ARG A 53 5.50 -2.75 11.79
N ALA A 54 6.26 -1.82 11.22
CA ALA A 54 7.33 -1.13 11.93
C ALA A 54 6.81 0.03 12.80
N HIS A 55 5.81 0.78 12.31
CA HIS A 55 5.40 2.06 12.88
C HIS A 55 3.96 2.09 13.38
N GLY A 56 3.22 0.97 13.29
CA GLY A 56 1.79 0.90 13.62
C GLY A 56 1.45 1.43 15.01
N ASP A 57 2.25 1.09 16.02
CA ASP A 57 2.05 1.54 17.40
C ASP A 57 2.15 3.08 17.51
N VAL A 58 3.18 3.66 16.88
CA VAL A 58 3.40 5.11 16.82
C VAL A 58 2.26 5.83 16.10
N LEU A 59 1.75 5.25 15.00
CA LEU A 59 0.63 5.84 14.26
C LEU A 59 -0.63 5.92 15.11
N VAL A 60 -0.87 4.94 15.99
CA VAL A 60 -2.04 4.91 16.89
C VAL A 60 -1.93 5.94 18.00
N GLU A 61 -0.72 6.14 18.54
CA GLU A 61 -0.47 7.11 19.62
C GLU A 61 -0.61 8.58 19.16
N MET A 62 -0.48 8.85 17.86
CA MET A 62 -0.50 10.20 17.29
C MET A 62 -1.78 10.45 16.47
N PRO A 63 -2.77 11.22 17.00
CA PRO A 63 -4.09 11.37 16.36
C PRO A 63 -4.05 11.88 14.91
N GLU A 64 -3.14 12.79 14.59
CA GLU A 64 -2.98 13.28 13.21
C GLU A 64 -2.48 12.21 12.24
N LEU A 65 -1.56 11.35 12.68
CA LEU A 65 -1.07 10.24 11.86
C LEU A 65 -2.15 9.18 11.69
N MET A 66 -2.91 8.87 12.74
CA MET A 66 -4.06 7.96 12.66
C MET A 66 -5.12 8.47 11.66
N ARG A 67 -5.41 9.78 11.66
CA ARG A 67 -6.34 10.38 10.70
C ARG A 67 -5.83 10.22 9.26
N LEU A 68 -4.54 10.44 9.01
CA LEU A 68 -3.93 10.20 7.70
C LEU A 68 -3.97 8.71 7.32
N ALA A 69 -3.80 7.79 8.28
CA ALA A 69 -3.83 6.35 8.03
C ALA A 69 -5.23 5.89 7.62
N GLN A 70 -6.27 6.46 8.22
CA GLN A 70 -7.65 6.23 7.82
C GLN A 70 -7.94 6.73 6.39
N GLN A 71 -7.41 7.90 6.02
CA GLN A 71 -7.53 8.42 4.65
C GLN A 71 -6.79 7.53 3.64
N LEU A 72 -5.59 7.07 3.99
CA LEU A 72 -4.81 6.15 3.18
C LEU A 72 -5.53 4.81 3.00
N LEU A 73 -6.19 4.29 4.04
CA LEU A 73 -6.97 3.05 3.97
C LEU A 73 -8.10 3.14 2.94
N VAL A 74 -8.81 4.27 2.86
CA VAL A 74 -9.88 4.46 1.86
C VAL A 74 -9.32 4.42 0.44
N LYS A 75 -8.17 5.09 0.19
CA LYS A 75 -7.50 5.05 -1.11
C LYS A 75 -7.01 3.65 -1.46
N GLN A 76 -6.41 2.96 -0.50
CA GLN A 76 -5.89 1.60 -0.68
C GLN A 76 -7.03 0.62 -1.03
N ARG A 77 -8.15 0.68 -0.31
CA ARG A 77 -9.32 -0.16 -0.59
C ARG A 77 -9.88 0.08 -1.98
N ARG A 78 -10.01 1.35 -2.38
CA ARG A 78 -10.48 1.70 -3.73
C ARG A 78 -9.56 1.14 -4.82
N ALA A 79 -8.25 1.25 -4.64
CA ALA A 79 -7.27 0.70 -5.58
C ALA A 79 -7.36 -0.84 -5.64
N TRP A 80 -7.48 -1.50 -4.49
CA TRP A 80 -7.68 -2.94 -4.39
C TRP A 80 -8.97 -3.41 -5.07
N ASP A 81 -10.11 -2.80 -4.76
CA ASP A 81 -11.41 -3.19 -5.29
C ASP A 81 -11.44 -3.09 -6.82
N ARG A 82 -10.80 -2.06 -7.38
CA ARG A 82 -10.62 -1.91 -8.83
C ARG A 82 -9.82 -3.08 -9.42
N LEU A 83 -8.67 -3.41 -8.84
CA LEU A 83 -7.81 -4.50 -9.31
C LEU A 83 -8.53 -5.85 -9.19
N ALA A 84 -9.15 -6.11 -8.04
CA ALA A 84 -9.91 -7.32 -7.76
C ALA A 84 -11.07 -7.50 -8.74
N ALA A 85 -11.80 -6.42 -9.07
CA ALA A 85 -12.89 -6.47 -10.05
C ALA A 85 -12.38 -6.85 -11.45
N MET A 86 -11.24 -6.29 -11.89
CA MET A 86 -10.64 -6.62 -13.18
C MET A 86 -10.18 -8.09 -13.24
N CYS A 87 -9.49 -8.56 -12.19
CA CYS A 87 -9.08 -9.95 -12.07
C CYS A 87 -10.28 -10.89 -12.08
N GLN A 88 -11.30 -10.61 -11.26
CA GLN A 88 -12.50 -11.44 -11.16
C GLN A 88 -13.25 -11.50 -12.48
N HIS A 89 -13.39 -10.37 -13.18
CA HIS A 89 -14.03 -10.33 -14.49
C HIS A 89 -13.32 -11.23 -15.50
N ASN A 90 -11.99 -11.12 -15.59
CA ASN A 90 -11.18 -11.95 -16.49
C ASN A 90 -11.27 -13.43 -16.13
N LEU A 91 -11.22 -13.78 -14.84
CA LEU A 91 -11.36 -15.16 -14.38
C LEU A 91 -12.74 -15.75 -14.75
N CYS A 92 -13.82 -14.99 -14.56
CA CYS A 92 -15.16 -15.41 -14.97
C CYS A 92 -15.25 -15.67 -16.49
N LEU A 93 -14.68 -14.79 -17.30
CA LEU A 93 -14.67 -14.94 -18.76
C LEU A 93 -13.86 -16.17 -19.20
N VAL A 94 -12.64 -16.33 -18.66
CA VAL A 94 -11.78 -17.48 -18.95
C VAL A 94 -12.49 -18.77 -18.58
N HIS A 95 -13.10 -18.84 -17.40
CA HIS A 95 -13.86 -20.01 -16.96
C HIS A 95 -15.06 -20.31 -17.86
N HIS A 96 -15.78 -19.29 -18.32
CA HIS A 96 -16.91 -19.47 -19.22
C HIS A 96 -16.47 -20.02 -20.58
N VAL A 97 -15.43 -19.43 -21.17
CA VAL A 97 -14.92 -19.84 -22.49
C VAL A 97 -14.23 -21.20 -22.43
N SER A 98 -13.48 -21.51 -21.37
CA SER A 98 -12.88 -22.84 -21.18
C SER A 98 -13.94 -23.92 -20.94
N GLY A 99 -15.07 -23.57 -20.32
CA GLY A 99 -16.23 -24.46 -20.16
C GLY A 99 -17.04 -24.70 -21.45
N ILE A 100 -16.87 -23.87 -22.48
CA ILE A 100 -17.48 -24.05 -23.81
C ILE A 100 -16.65 -25.00 -24.71
N GLN A 101 -15.42 -25.36 -24.32
CA GLN A 101 -14.58 -26.33 -25.05
C GLN A 101 -14.92 -27.81 -24.77
N ALA A 102 -16.17 -28.13 -24.43
CA ALA A 102 -16.65 -29.50 -24.26
C ALA A 102 -17.68 -29.89 -25.32
#